data_AF-A0A0F3GMQ5-F1
#
_entry.id   AF-A0A0F3GMQ5-F1
#
_cell.length_a   1.000
_cell.length_b   1.000
_cell.length_c   1.000
_cell.angle_alpha   90.00
_cell.angle_beta   90.00
_cell.angle_gamma   90.00
#
_symmetry.space_group_name_H-M   'P 1'
#
loop_
_entity.id
_entity.type
_entity.pdbx_description
1 polymer ?
#
loop_
_entity_poly.entity_id
_entity_poly.type
_entity_poly.pdbx_seq_one_letter_code
_entity_poly.pdbx_strand_id
1 'polypeptide(L)' 'MDKIIIIKDVPAEVCLECDEAYMTSGVVGEIEHILDRLEDLHSEVSIIHFKAA' A
#
# COMPACT_ATOMS: atom_id res chain seq x y z
N MET A 1 13.18 -4.24 15.84
CA MET A 1 12.12 -5.21 15.51
C MET A 1 11.64 -4.83 14.14
N ASP A 2 11.68 -5.75 13.19
CA ASP A 2 11.15 -5.50 11.86
C ASP A 2 9.63 -5.55 11.94
N LYS A 3 8.98 -4.54 11.39
CA LYS A 3 7.52 -4.44 11.35
C LYS A 3 7.05 -4.88 9.98
N ILE A 4 6.15 -5.86 9.94
CA ILE A 4 5.61 -6.38 8.68
C ILE A 4 4.24 -5.76 8.43
N ILE A 5 4.08 -5.09 7.30
CA ILE A 5 2.81 -4.52 6.87
C ILE A 5 2.43 -5.17 5.54
N ILE A 6 1.23 -5.76 5.50
CA ILE A 6 0.66 -6.36 4.29
C ILE A 6 -0.57 -5.53 3.91
N ILE A 7 -0.48 -4.81 2.81
CA ILE A 7 -1.60 -4.07 2.22
C ILE A 7 -2.13 -4.92 1.06
N LYS A 8 -3.37 -5.40 1.20
CA LYS A 8 -4.06 -6.22 0.21
C LYS A 8 -4.90 -5.37 -0.73
N ASP A 9 -5.18 -5.92 -1.91
CA ASP A 9 -6.06 -5.33 -2.91
C ASP A 9 -5.62 -3.93 -3.37
N VAL A 10 -4.31 -3.69 -3.39
CA VAL A 10 -3.73 -2.45 -3.90
C VAL A 10 -3.96 -2.40 -5.41
N PRO A 11 -4.69 -1.39 -5.93
CA PRO A 11 -4.90 -1.25 -7.36
C PRO A 11 -3.57 -0.92 -8.05
N ALA A 12 -3.27 -1.64 -9.12
CA ALA A 12 -2.14 -1.40 -9.98
C ALA A 12 -2.60 -1.42 -11.44
N GLU A 13 -1.97 -0.60 -12.25
CA GLU A 13 -2.12 -0.60 -13.69
C GLU A 13 -0.96 -1.36 -14.32
N VAL A 14 -1.15 -1.86 -15.54
CA VAL A 14 -0.10 -2.54 -16.31
C VAL A 14 0.18 -1.70 -17.54
N CYS A 15 1.45 -1.34 -17.75
CA CYS A 15 1.85 -0.60 -18.93
C CYS A 15 1.66 -1.47 -20.18
N LEU A 16 0.92 -0.98 -21.18
CA LEU A 16 0.65 -1.74 -22.41
C LEU A 16 1.87 -1.92 -23.32
N GLU A 17 2.94 -1.16 -23.10
CA GLU A 17 4.16 -1.19 -23.93
C GLU A 17 5.25 -2.09 -23.34
N CYS A 18 5.45 -2.08 -22.02
CA CYS A 18 6.50 -2.85 -21.34
C CYS A 18 6.00 -3.95 -20.40
N ASP A 19 4.67 -4.06 -20.20
CA ASP A 19 4.01 -5.03 -19.29
C ASP A 19 4.40 -4.87 -17.80
N GLU A 20 4.99 -3.72 -17.44
CA GLU A 20 5.36 -3.43 -16.06
C GLU A 20 4.13 -2.96 -15.26
N ALA A 21 3.97 -3.54 -14.07
CA ALA A 21 2.97 -3.08 -13.11
C ALA A 21 3.43 -1.77 -12.46
N TYR A 22 2.56 -0.77 -12.45
CA TYR A 22 2.79 0.50 -11.76
C TYR A 22 1.57 0.92 -10.95
N MET A 23 1.80 1.81 -9.99
CA MET A 23 0.75 2.45 -9.20
C MET A 23 0.66 3.91 -9.60
N THR A 24 -0.55 4.44 -9.66
CA THR A 24 -0.74 5.89 -9.88
C THR A 24 -0.34 6.66 -8.63
N SER A 25 -0.08 7.96 -8.79
CA SER A 25 0.24 8.84 -7.66
C SER A 25 -0.85 8.86 -6.58
N GLY A 26 -2.13 8.73 -6.97
CA GLY A 26 -3.24 8.63 -6.02
C GLY A 26 -3.14 7.38 -5.14
N VAL A 27 -2.81 6.23 -5.74
CA VAL A 27 -2.65 4.96 -5.00
C VAL A 27 -1.45 5.04 -4.06
N VAL A 28 -0.34 5.62 -4.53
CA VAL A 28 0.87 5.82 -3.71
C VAL A 28 0.56 6.73 -2.51
N GLY A 29 -0.15 7.83 -2.71
CA GLY A 29 -0.53 8.74 -1.62
C GLY A 29 -1.41 8.08 -0.56
N GLU A 30 -2.36 7.23 -0.97
CA GLU A 30 -3.17 6.45 -0.02
C GLU A 30 -2.35 5.41 0.75
N ILE A 31 -1.34 4.79 0.12
CA ILE A 31 -0.42 3.89 0.81
C ILE A 31 0.38 4.66 1.88
N GLU A 32 0.92 5.82 1.54
CA GLU A 32 1.63 6.68 2.50
C GLU A 32 0.73 7.04 3.68
N HIS A 33 -0.53 7.44 3.43
CA HIS A 33 -1.48 7.74 4.48
C HIS A 33 -1.79 6.52 5.39
N ILE A 34 -1.89 5.32 4.81
CA ILE A 34 -2.04 4.08 5.58
C ILE A 34 -0.80 3.87 6.46
N LEU A 35 0.41 4.02 5.91
CA LEU A 35 1.66 3.81 6.65
C LEU A 35 1.80 4.79 7.81
N ASP A 36 1.52 6.07 7.61
CA ASP A 36 1.54 7.10 8.66
C ASP A 36 0.62 6.72 9.82
N ARG A 37 -0.60 6.26 9.53
CA ARG A 37 -1.56 5.82 10.56
C ARG A 37 -1.11 4.59 11.33
N LEU A 38 -0.25 3.77 10.74
CA LEU A 38 0.27 2.58 11.38
C LEU A 38 1.52 2.87 12.18
N GLU A 39 2.22 3.98 11.98
CA GLU A 39 3.51 4.28 12.63
C GLU A 39 3.44 4.07 14.16
N ASP A 40 2.37 4.57 14.78
CA ASP A 40 2.12 4.50 16.23
C ASP A 40 1.65 3.12 16.73
N LEU A 41 1.36 2.16 15.84
CA LEU A 41 0.98 0.82 16.25
C LEU A 41 2.21 -0.03 16.57
N HIS A 42 2.28 -0.53 17.80
CA HIS A 42 3.29 -1.49 18.25
C HIS A 42 2.99 -2.94 17.85
N SER A 43 2.29 -3.14 16.73
CA SER A 43 2.04 -4.48 16.18
C SER A 43 3.25 -4.97 15.39
N GLU A 44 3.63 -6.22 15.59
CA GLU A 44 4.68 -6.89 14.81
C GLU A 44 4.25 -7.12 13.35
N VAL A 45 2.95 -7.44 13.15
CA VAL A 45 2.35 -7.66 11.84
C VAL A 45 1.00 -6.93 11.73
N SER A 46 0.81 -6.18 10.66
CA SER A 46 -0.46 -5.51 10.32
C SER A 46 -0.94 -5.96 8.94
N ILE A 47 -2.20 -6.40 8.83
CA ILE A 47 -2.84 -6.79 7.56
C ILE A 47 -4.04 -5.90 7.31
N ILE A 48 -4.06 -5.21 6.17
CA ILE A 48 -5.04 -4.17 5.85
C ILE A 48 -5.47 -4.33 4.40
N HIS A 49 -6.75 -4.05 4.10
CA HIS A 49 -7.23 -3.98 2.73
C HIS A 49 -7.20 -2.51 2.27
N PHE A 50 -6.66 -2.26 1.09
CA PHE A 50 -6.69 -0.95 0.46
C PHE A 50 -8.15 -0.54 0.24
N LYS A 51 -8.55 0.59 0.81
CA LYS A 51 -9.85 1.21 0.59
C LYS A 51 -9.57 2.65 0.17
N ALA A 52 -9.71 2.95 -1.11
CA ALA A 52 -9.74 4.33 -1.57
C ALA A 52 -10.94 5.03 -0.90
N ALA A 53 -10.69 6.15 -0.24
CA ALA A 53 -11.71 6.99 0.37
C ALA A 53 -12.64 7.64 -0.67
#